data_AF-A0A6C1B080-F1
#
_entry.id   AF-A0A6C1B080-F1
#
_cell.length_a   1.000
_cell.length_b   1.000
_cell.length_c   1.000
_cell.angle_alpha   90.00
_cell.angle_beta   90.00
_cell.angle_gamma   90.00
#
_symmetry.space_group_name_H-M   'P 1'
#
loop_
_entity.id
_entity.type
_entity.pdbx_description
1 polymer ?
#
loop_
_entity_poly.entity_id
_entity_poly.type
_entity_poly.pdbx_seq_one_letter_code
_entity_poly.pdbx_strand_id
1 'polypeptide(L)'
;MIGDVHSNALALNTVLNAAAQERVDALLITGDLVGYYFSARAVINLLAPWEKFVVRGNHEEMLARLRREPASGGEIRRRYGSGLDIVLAQLSEREVDQLCNLPHPLSLELDGRKILLCHGSPEDLDRYVYPDSDLGGWPTARWTPSIWW
;
A
#
# COMPACT_ATOMS: atom_id res chain seq x y z
N MET A 1 3.08 -3.74 11.66
CA MET A 1 2.23 -3.12 10.61
C MET A 1 2.81 -1.77 10.27
N ILE A 2 2.86 -1.42 9.00
CA ILE A 2 3.32 -0.12 8.48
C ILE A 2 2.36 0.35 7.38
N GLY A 3 2.40 1.63 7.02
CA GLY A 3 1.58 2.24 6.00
C GLY A 3 2.12 3.61 5.63
N ASP A 4 1.55 4.24 4.61
CA ASP A 4 1.84 5.64 4.26
C ASP A 4 3.33 5.91 4.08
N VAL A 5 4.02 4.99 3.38
CA VAL A 5 5.44 5.13 3.09
C VAL A 5 5.65 6.26 2.09
N HIS A 6 4.76 6.42 1.13
CA HIS A 6 4.76 7.51 0.14
C HIS A 6 6.07 7.66 -0.63
N SER A 7 6.77 6.56 -0.92
CA SER A 7 8.12 6.56 -1.52
C SER A 7 9.23 7.15 -0.64
N ASN A 8 9.02 7.25 0.67
CA ASN A 8 10.03 7.68 1.64
C ASN A 8 10.96 6.52 2.02
N ALA A 9 11.92 6.21 1.13
CA ALA A 9 12.86 5.11 1.35
C ALA A 9 13.74 5.29 2.60
N LEU A 10 14.06 6.54 2.98
CA LEU A 10 14.87 6.82 4.16
C LEU A 10 14.13 6.41 5.44
N ALA A 11 12.89 6.88 5.61
CA ALA A 11 12.07 6.53 6.77
C ALA A 11 11.78 5.03 6.81
N LEU A 12 11.43 4.43 5.66
CA LEU A 12 11.19 3.00 5.57
C LEU A 12 12.42 2.19 5.98
N ASN A 13 13.61 2.54 5.50
CA ASN A 13 14.85 1.85 5.86
C ASN A 13 15.08 1.85 7.38
N THR A 14 14.83 2.98 8.05
CA THR A 14 14.92 3.06 9.52
C THR A 14 13.92 2.11 10.20
N VAL A 15 12.66 2.09 9.75
CA VAL A 15 11.63 1.21 10.31
C VAL A 15 11.94 -0.26 10.08
N LEU A 16 12.40 -0.64 8.87
CA LEU A 16 12.76 -2.02 8.56
C LEU A 16 13.98 -2.50 9.34
N ASN A 17 14.95 -1.64 9.60
CA ASN A 17 16.08 -1.98 10.47
C ASN A 17 15.63 -2.27 11.90
N ALA A 18 14.70 -1.48 12.45
CA ALA A 18 14.11 -1.75 13.75
C ALA A 18 13.30 -3.06 13.75
N ALA A 19 12.49 -3.29 12.72
CA ALA A 19 11.73 -4.54 12.56
C ALA A 19 12.64 -5.77 12.50
N ALA A 20 13.80 -5.66 11.84
CA ALA A 20 14.77 -6.75 11.74
C ALA A 20 15.43 -7.06 13.08
N GLN A 21 15.73 -6.02 13.89
CA GLN A 21 16.26 -6.19 15.25
C GLN A 21 15.25 -6.91 16.16
N GLU A 22 13.97 -6.61 16.00
CA GLU A 22 12.85 -7.26 16.71
C GLU A 22 12.47 -8.62 16.12
N ARG A 23 13.17 -9.09 15.08
CA ARG A 23 12.93 -10.38 14.39
C ARG A 23 11.49 -10.55 13.90
N VAL A 24 10.93 -9.50 13.31
CA VAL A 24 9.61 -9.55 12.67
C VAL A 24 9.62 -10.56 11.52
N ASP A 25 8.69 -11.51 11.55
CA ASP A 25 8.58 -12.55 10.51
C ASP A 25 7.91 -12.05 9.22
N ALA A 26 6.86 -11.22 9.33
CA ALA A 26 6.11 -10.71 8.20
C ALA A 26 5.61 -9.27 8.40
N LEU A 27 5.51 -8.52 7.30
CA LEU A 27 4.99 -7.15 7.28
C LEU A 27 3.52 -7.12 6.84
N LEU A 28 2.69 -6.40 7.59
CA LEU A 28 1.37 -5.96 7.14
C LEU A 28 1.48 -4.51 6.68
N ILE A 29 1.21 -4.24 5.40
CA ILE A 29 1.38 -2.93 4.76
C ILE A 29 0.01 -2.40 4.30
N THR A 30 -0.43 -1.28 4.87
CA THR A 30 -1.76 -0.70 4.64
C THR A 30 -1.85 0.21 3.40
N GLY A 31 -1.01 -0.02 2.39
CA GLY A 31 -1.00 0.77 1.14
C GLY A 31 -0.23 2.08 1.24
N ASP A 32 -0.39 2.90 0.19
CA ASP A 32 0.32 4.17 0.01
C ASP A 32 1.85 3.97 0.10
N LEU A 33 2.34 2.97 -0.65
CA LEU A 33 3.77 2.70 -0.79
C LEU A 33 4.45 3.73 -1.68
N VAL A 34 3.72 4.23 -2.67
CA VAL A 34 4.15 5.28 -3.58
C VAL A 34 3.34 6.55 -3.41
N GLY A 35 3.86 7.70 -3.81
CA GLY A 35 3.13 8.95 -3.64
C GLY A 35 4.04 10.16 -3.57
N TYR A 36 4.01 10.88 -2.45
CA TYR A 36 4.60 12.22 -2.32
C TYR A 36 6.10 12.32 -2.60
N TYR A 37 6.89 11.29 -2.27
CA TYR A 37 8.35 11.32 -2.41
C TYR A 37 8.85 10.58 -3.67
N PHE A 38 10.15 10.63 -3.92
CA PHE A 38 10.73 10.29 -5.24
C PHE A 38 11.57 9.00 -5.25
N SER A 39 11.54 8.21 -4.17
CA SER A 39 12.40 7.03 -4.00
C SER A 39 11.64 5.70 -4.11
N ALA A 40 10.65 5.62 -5.02
CA ALA A 40 9.81 4.44 -5.23
C ALA A 40 10.63 3.16 -5.48
N ARG A 41 11.62 3.21 -6.38
CA ARG A 41 12.53 2.08 -6.64
C ARG A 41 13.22 1.58 -5.37
N ALA A 42 13.72 2.50 -4.53
CA ALA A 42 14.39 2.13 -3.29
C ALA A 42 13.41 1.50 -2.29
N VAL A 43 12.17 1.99 -2.20
CA VAL A 43 11.11 1.37 -1.39
C VAL A 43 10.84 -0.07 -1.83
N ILE A 44 10.65 -0.32 -3.12
CA ILE A 44 10.42 -1.68 -3.64
C ILE A 44 11.60 -2.60 -3.31
N ASN A 45 12.83 -2.12 -3.51
CA ASN A 45 14.03 -2.89 -3.20
C ASN A 45 14.17 -3.21 -1.70
N LEU A 46 13.85 -2.25 -0.83
CA LEU A 46 13.89 -2.43 0.63
C LEU A 46 12.86 -3.46 1.10
N LEU A 47 11.69 -3.52 0.46
CA LEU A 47 10.62 -4.47 0.79
C LEU A 47 10.80 -5.84 0.15
N ALA A 48 11.61 -5.96 -0.92
CA ALA A 48 11.81 -7.22 -1.64
C ALA A 48 12.14 -8.44 -0.76
N PRO A 49 13.08 -8.37 0.21
CA PRO A 49 13.45 -9.53 1.03
C PRO A 49 12.43 -9.90 2.13
N TRP A 50 11.43 -9.07 2.37
CA TRP A 50 10.44 -9.30 3.44
C TRP A 50 9.26 -10.13 2.95
N GLU A 51 8.84 -11.11 3.76
CA GLU A 51 7.48 -11.63 3.68
C GLU A 51 6.51 -10.49 4.02
N LYS A 52 5.52 -10.26 3.16
CA LYS A 52 4.66 -9.07 3.27
C LYS A 52 3.29 -9.29 2.66
N PHE A 53 2.29 -8.74 3.34
CA PHE A 53 0.93 -8.61 2.87
C PHE A 53 0.64 -7.14 2.66
N VAL A 54 0.23 -6.79 1.44
CA VAL A 54 0.07 -5.40 1.03
C VAL A 54 -1.33 -5.21 0.48
N VAL A 55 -2.00 -4.17 0.95
CA VAL A 55 -3.27 -3.71 0.35
C VAL A 55 -3.06 -2.44 -0.45
N ARG A 56 -3.97 -2.19 -1.38
CA ARG A 56 -4.01 -0.96 -2.16
C ARG A 56 -4.38 0.21 -1.26
N GLY A 57 -3.64 1.31 -1.36
CA GLY A 57 -4.01 2.63 -0.85
C GLY A 57 -4.56 3.53 -1.96
N ASN A 58 -4.91 4.76 -1.62
CA ASN A 58 -5.47 5.69 -2.61
C ASN A 58 -4.40 6.20 -3.60
N HIS A 59 -3.11 6.19 -3.23
CA HIS A 59 -2.04 6.57 -4.16
C HIS A 59 -1.79 5.50 -5.23
N GLU A 60 -1.99 4.22 -4.90
CA GLU A 60 -1.99 3.16 -5.91
C GLU A 60 -3.21 3.24 -6.84
N GLU A 61 -4.38 3.64 -6.33
CA GLU A 61 -5.55 3.92 -7.18
C GLU A 61 -5.30 5.13 -8.11
N MET A 62 -4.68 6.20 -7.59
CA MET A 62 -4.27 7.35 -8.40
C MET A 62 -3.24 6.97 -9.47
N LEU A 63 -2.29 6.09 -9.15
CA LEU A 63 -1.32 5.54 -10.12
C LEU A 63 -2.06 4.78 -11.23
N ALA A 64 -3.01 3.92 -10.88
CA ALA A 64 -3.83 3.19 -11.84
C ALA A 64 -4.67 4.12 -12.72
N ARG A 65 -5.24 5.19 -12.15
CA ARG A 65 -5.95 6.23 -12.91
C ARG A 65 -5.00 6.97 -13.86
N LEU A 66 -3.83 7.40 -13.37
CA LEU A 66 -2.84 8.12 -14.17
C LEU A 66 -2.36 7.29 -15.37
N ARG A 67 -2.17 5.98 -15.19
CA ARG A 67 -1.77 5.06 -16.27
C ARG A 67 -2.86 4.86 -17.32
N ARG A 68 -4.13 4.74 -16.91
CA ARG A 68 -5.28 4.61 -17.83
C ARG A 68 -5.61 5.91 -18.56
N GLU A 69 -5.53 7.01 -17.83
CA GLU A 69 -5.94 8.34 -18.28
C GLU A 69 -4.81 9.36 -18.01
N PRO A 70 -3.75 9.41 -18.83
CA PRO A 70 -2.62 10.33 -18.61
C PRO A 70 -3.03 11.81 -18.51
N ALA A 71 -4.15 12.18 -19.15
CA ALA A 71 -4.74 13.53 -19.07
C ALA A 71 -5.18 13.92 -17.65
N SER A 72 -5.54 12.94 -16.80
CA SER A 72 -5.90 13.17 -15.39
C SER A 72 -4.71 13.63 -14.53
N GLY A 73 -3.48 13.43 -15.01
CA GLY A 73 -2.27 13.75 -14.25
C GLY A 73 -2.12 15.22 -13.91
N GLY A 74 -2.75 16.15 -14.64
CA GLY A 74 -2.69 17.57 -14.31
C GLY A 74 -3.28 17.89 -12.94
N GLU A 75 -4.38 17.24 -12.56
CA GLU A 75 -5.01 17.42 -11.25
C GLU A 75 -4.19 16.74 -10.14
N ILE A 76 -3.77 15.49 -10.38
CA ILE A 76 -2.94 14.71 -9.45
C ILE A 76 -1.66 15.47 -9.11
N ARG A 77 -0.94 15.97 -10.13
CA ARG A 77 0.30 16.75 -9.94
C ARG A 77 0.10 18.02 -9.13
N ARG A 78 -1.02 18.73 -9.34
CA ARG A 78 -1.31 19.95 -8.58
C ARG A 78 -1.55 19.68 -7.11
N ARG A 79 -2.19 18.55 -6.77
CA ARG A 79 -2.60 18.24 -5.41
C ARG A 79 -1.57 17.44 -4.63
N TYR A 80 -0.88 16.50 -5.30
CA TYR A 80 -0.03 15.49 -4.66
C TYR A 80 1.42 15.51 -5.18
N GLY A 81 1.73 16.39 -6.15
CA GLY A 81 3.04 16.49 -6.76
C GLY A 81 3.29 15.43 -7.84
N SER A 82 4.53 15.38 -8.33
CA SER A 82 4.93 14.53 -9.47
C SER A 82 5.48 13.16 -9.07
N GLY A 83 5.32 12.74 -7.82
CA GLY A 83 5.93 11.49 -7.36
C GLY A 83 5.41 10.26 -8.09
N LEU A 84 4.13 10.22 -8.48
CA LEU A 84 3.59 9.14 -9.32
C LEU A 84 4.16 9.15 -10.75
N ASP A 85 4.55 10.31 -11.29
CA ASP A 85 5.26 10.35 -12.58
C ASP A 85 6.65 9.69 -12.44
N ILE A 86 7.32 9.89 -11.31
CA ILE A 86 8.61 9.23 -10.99
C ILE A 86 8.43 7.72 -10.87
N VAL A 87 7.31 7.24 -10.29
CA VAL A 87 6.99 5.80 -10.23
C VAL A 87 6.92 5.21 -11.63
N LEU A 88 6.15 5.82 -12.53
CA LEU A 88 6.00 5.37 -13.92
C LEU A 88 7.32 5.42 -14.71
N ALA A 89 8.24 6.33 -14.36
CA ALA A 89 9.53 6.45 -15.00
C ALA A 89 10.60 5.47 -14.46
N GLN A 90 10.54 5.09 -13.17
CA GLN A 90 11.57 4.28 -12.50
C GLN A 90 11.23 2.79 -12.37
N LEU A 91 9.93 2.46 -12.31
CA LEU A 91 9.47 1.10 -12.15
C LEU A 91 9.22 0.44 -13.50
N SER A 92 9.41 -0.89 -13.57
CA SER A 92 9.04 -1.66 -14.75
C SER A 92 7.52 -1.76 -14.87
N GLU A 93 7.03 -2.01 -16.08
CA GLU A 93 5.58 -2.24 -16.33
C GLU A 93 5.01 -3.31 -15.39
N ARG A 94 5.75 -4.40 -15.16
CA ARG A 94 5.34 -5.48 -14.25
C ARG A 94 5.17 -4.97 -12.81
N GLU A 95 6.08 -4.15 -12.32
CA GLU A 95 6.01 -3.62 -10.95
C GLU A 95 4.85 -2.63 -10.80
N VAL A 96 4.64 -1.78 -11.82
CA VAL A 96 3.49 -0.88 -11.87
C VAL A 96 2.18 -1.68 -11.94
N ASP A 97 2.11 -2.72 -12.77
CA ASP A 97 0.98 -3.65 -12.84
C ASP A 97 0.67 -4.25 -11.46
N GLN A 98 1.70 -4.67 -10.73
CA GLN A 98 1.53 -5.25 -9.40
C GLN A 98 0.97 -4.22 -8.40
N LEU A 99 1.49 -2.99 -8.38
CA LEU A 99 0.99 -1.93 -7.51
C LEU A 99 -0.48 -1.58 -7.81
N CYS A 100 -0.84 -1.46 -9.10
CA CYS A 100 -2.21 -1.14 -9.51
C CYS A 100 -3.22 -2.26 -9.19
N ASN A 101 -2.75 -3.51 -9.09
CA ASN A 101 -3.59 -4.69 -8.85
C ASN A 101 -3.53 -5.20 -7.39
N LEU A 102 -2.96 -4.43 -6.46
CA LEU A 102 -3.00 -4.79 -5.05
C LEU A 102 -4.45 -4.99 -4.55
N PRO A 103 -4.69 -5.96 -3.66
CA PRO A 103 -6.02 -6.24 -3.14
C PRO A 103 -6.50 -5.12 -2.20
N HIS A 104 -7.81 -4.91 -2.16
CA HIS A 104 -8.46 -4.13 -1.11
C HIS A 104 -9.92 -4.60 -0.94
N PRO A 105 -10.34 -5.01 0.28
CA PRO A 105 -9.50 -5.34 1.43
C PRO A 105 -8.77 -6.69 1.24
N LEU A 106 -7.91 -7.07 2.19
CA LEU A 106 -7.25 -8.37 2.22
C LEU A 106 -7.56 -9.10 3.53
N SER A 107 -8.08 -10.33 3.44
CA SER A 107 -8.40 -11.16 4.61
C SER A 107 -7.29 -12.18 4.84
N LEU A 108 -6.74 -12.22 6.04
CA LEU A 108 -5.60 -13.03 6.43
C LEU A 108 -5.90 -13.86 7.67
N GLU A 109 -5.32 -15.06 7.74
CA GLU A 109 -5.26 -15.83 8.97
C GLU A 109 -3.80 -16.04 9.36
N LEU A 110 -3.39 -15.44 10.48
CA LEU A 110 -2.03 -15.53 11.02
C LEU A 110 -2.12 -16.02 12.46
N ASP A 111 -1.43 -17.12 12.79
CA ASP A 111 -1.43 -17.75 14.12
C ASP A 111 -2.84 -18.01 14.69
N GLY A 112 -3.75 -18.48 13.83
CA GLY A 112 -5.15 -18.72 14.19
C GLY A 112 -5.98 -17.46 14.45
N ARG A 113 -5.42 -16.27 14.15
CA ARG A 113 -6.09 -14.98 14.25
C ARG A 113 -6.49 -14.48 12.87
N LYS A 114 -7.74 -14.03 12.81
CA LYS A 114 -8.39 -13.49 11.63
C LYS A 114 -8.15 -11.99 11.55
N ILE A 115 -7.52 -11.53 10.47
CA ILE A 115 -7.16 -10.12 10.23
C ILE A 115 -7.81 -9.68 8.93
N LEU A 116 -8.46 -8.52 8.94
CA LEU A 116 -8.91 -7.81 7.75
C LEU A 116 -8.04 -6.57 7.57
N LEU A 117 -7.19 -6.57 6.55
CA LEU A 117 -6.28 -5.48 6.22
C LEU A 117 -6.93 -4.57 5.16
N CYS A 118 -6.91 -3.26 5.39
CA CYS A 118 -7.40 -2.23 4.47
C CYS A 118 -6.68 -0.90 4.73
N HIS A 119 -6.73 0.02 3.77
CA HIS A 119 -6.11 1.34 3.89
C HIS A 119 -7.02 2.29 4.69
N GLY A 120 -8.21 2.61 4.14
CA GLY A 120 -9.29 3.29 4.86
C GLY A 120 -10.19 2.30 5.59
N SER A 121 -11.34 1.97 4.98
CA SER A 121 -12.29 0.98 5.48
C SER A 121 -12.44 -0.20 4.52
N PRO A 122 -13.08 -1.32 4.92
CA PRO A 122 -13.27 -2.48 4.04
C PRO A 122 -14.09 -2.21 2.77
N GLU A 123 -14.96 -1.20 2.80
CA GLU A 123 -15.90 -0.87 1.71
C GLU A 123 -15.49 0.38 0.93
N ASP A 124 -14.61 1.20 1.52
CA ASP A 124 -14.20 2.50 0.99
C ASP A 124 -12.74 2.79 1.37
N LEU A 125 -11.91 2.93 0.34
CA LEU A 125 -10.47 3.23 0.43
C LEU A 125 -10.19 4.57 1.12
N ASP A 126 -11.04 5.58 0.94
CA ASP A 126 -10.80 6.96 1.40
C ASP A 126 -11.54 7.27 2.72
N ARG A 127 -12.29 6.30 3.27
CA ARG A 127 -13.01 6.49 4.53
C ARG A 127 -12.05 6.49 5.72
N TYR A 128 -12.03 7.61 6.43
CA TYR A 128 -11.39 7.71 7.74
C TYR A 128 -12.21 6.98 8.81
N VAL A 129 -11.54 6.13 9.59
CA VAL A 129 -12.10 5.46 10.75
C VAL A 129 -11.45 6.04 12.00
N TYR A 130 -12.27 6.61 12.87
CA TYR A 130 -11.87 7.20 14.15
C TYR A 130 -12.26 6.29 15.32
N PRO A 131 -11.71 6.48 16.52
CA PRO A 131 -12.02 5.65 17.69
C PRO A 131 -13.52 5.57 18.05
N ASP A 132 -14.30 6.58 17.66
CA ASP A 132 -15.74 6.72 17.88
C ASP A 132 -16.58 6.43 16.62
N SER A 133 -15.97 5.98 15.53
CA SER A 133 -16.70 5.61 14.32
C SER A 133 -17.58 4.39 14.56
N ASP A 134 -18.78 4.43 13.99
CA ASP A 134 -19.65 3.25 13.97
C ASP A 134 -19.04 2.17 13.05
N LEU A 135 -18.71 1.03 13.67
CA LEU A 135 -18.16 -0.16 13.02
C LEU A 135 -19.26 -1.18 12.66
N GLY A 136 -20.53 -0.84 12.90
CA GLY A 136 -21.68 -1.67 12.54
C GLY A 136 -21.74 -1.93 11.03
N GLY A 137 -22.00 -3.19 10.66
CA GLY A 137 -22.22 -3.59 9.27
C GLY A 137 -20.99 -3.99 8.47
N TRP A 138 -19.79 -3.98 9.05
CA TRP A 138 -18.59 -4.41 8.33
C TRP A 138 -18.67 -5.90 7.95
N PRO A 139 -18.34 -6.26 6.69
CA PRO A 139 -18.49 -7.62 6.23
C PRO A 139 -17.64 -8.58 7.07
N THR A 140 -18.25 -9.65 7.57
CA THR A 140 -17.49 -10.81 8.04
C THR A 140 -16.79 -11.42 6.83
N ALA A 141 -15.46 -11.27 6.78
CA ALA A 141 -14.62 -11.63 5.65
C ALA A 141 -14.91 -13.01 5.03
N ARG A 142 -14.89 -13.08 3.69
CA ARG A 142 -14.67 -14.33 2.95
C ARG A 142 -13.15 -14.52 2.81
N TRP A 143 -12.66 -15.62 3.37
CA TRP A 143 -11.24 -15.91 3.54
C TRP A 143 -10.63 -16.43 2.23
N THR A 144 -9.65 -15.72 1.69
CA THR A 144 -8.86 -16.19 0.55
C THR A 144 -7.38 -16.05 0.90
N PRO A 145 -6.63 -17.16 1.05
CA PRO A 145 -5.19 -17.08 1.23
C PRO A 145 -4.57 -16.82 -0.15
N SER A 146 -4.19 -15.57 -0.41
CA SER A 146 -3.27 -15.26 -1.50
C SER A 146 -2.06 -14.55 -0.92
N ILE A 147 -0.97 -15.30 -0.82
CA ILE A 147 0.39 -14.76 -0.70
C ILE A 147 0.68 -14.09 -2.04
N TRP A 148 0.97 -12.80 -2.01
CA TRP A 148 1.57 -12.11 -3.15
C TRP A 148 3.07 -11.96 -2.85
N TRP A 149 3.89 -12.02 -3.90
CA TRP A 149 5.37 -12.03 -3.96
C TRP A 149 6.03 -13.42 -3.89
#